data_AF-A0A9E3EDA8-F1
#
_entry.id   AF-A0A9E3EDA8-F1
#
_cell.length_a   1.000
_cell.length_b   1.000
_cell.length_c   1.000
_cell.angle_alpha   90.00
_cell.angle_beta   90.00
_cell.angle_gamma   90.00
#
_symmetry.space_group_name_H-M   'P 1'
#
loop_
_entity.id
_entity.type
_entity.pdbx_description
1 polymer ?
#
loop_
_entity_poly.entity_id
_entity_poly.type
_entity_poly.pdbx_seq_one_letter_code
_entity_poly.pdbx_strand_id
1 'polypeptide(L)'
;MSALALACAPHAAKAQNGAEAAGSAPSPAPATAAVKDPIEAAAFDAAMAQADPAAQGAALEAFVARYPNSLIRADALEKATAAYLEARDLDKVEALSGRLLTLEPRNARALAMLAFVLRQRAAAAPADQAPALADKAAAVAERGLANLAGWRPAADAGGDAAASARSEMSAIFNGALGYRALLQKDYATARPYYLAAVAADPTGLDDVYQLAVVSLQGRPSDPVGFWWAARAEALAAAAEDAHAKAAIEAYARPLYRRYHGTDDDWEGVLAQAQGAMAPPAGFAIAPAPSPASVAVQAVHDSPVASLSFSDWEFILAQRDASPQNRAAADKVWDNIAALQSRGLKMRFKVKVIAVRPHALDAAVTDNNQGAGHADLHVSLAVDPTSALKPGATTEVTGVLTGYTPSPFAFTMQQAQVEGDGGAN
;
A
#
# COMPACT_ATOMS: atom_id res chain seq x y z
N MET A 1 -11.54 11.10 9.67
CA MET A 1 -12.56 12.17 9.79
C MET A 1 -12.93 12.68 8.41
N SER A 2 -13.99 12.14 7.79
CA SER A 2 -14.57 12.74 6.58
C SER A 2 -15.65 13.72 7.01
N ALA A 3 -15.45 15.00 6.73
CA ALA A 3 -16.50 16.00 6.84
C ALA A 3 -17.51 15.71 5.72
N LEU A 4 -18.62 15.06 6.06
CA LEU A 4 -19.75 14.91 5.16
C LEU A 4 -20.46 16.26 5.04
N ALA A 5 -19.85 17.18 4.31
CA ALA A 5 -20.49 18.46 3.96
C ALA A 5 -21.44 18.18 2.80
N LEU A 6 -22.66 17.72 3.12
CA LEU A 6 -23.76 17.72 2.18
C LEU A 6 -24.12 19.19 1.91
N ALA A 7 -23.40 19.82 0.98
CA ALA A 7 -23.54 21.23 0.67
C ALA A 7 -24.94 21.49 0.06
N CYS A 8 -25.88 21.86 0.92
CA CYS A 8 -27.14 22.48 0.52
C CYS A 8 -27.01 23.98 0.81
N ALA A 9 -26.36 24.72 -0.10
CA ALA A 9 -26.38 26.18 -0.09
C ALA A 9 -27.00 26.69 -1.41
N PRO A 10 -27.99 27.61 -1.37
CA PRO A 10 -28.64 28.10 -2.57
C PRO A 10 -27.76 29.14 -3.28
N HIS A 11 -27.32 28.85 -4.50
CA HIS A 11 -26.76 29.87 -5.40
C HIS A 11 -27.89 30.48 -6.24
N ALA A 12 -28.23 31.73 -5.94
CA ALA A 12 -29.08 32.56 -6.79
C ALA A 12 -28.27 33.03 -8.01
N ALA A 13 -28.59 32.52 -9.20
CA ALA A 13 -28.06 33.02 -10.46
C ALA A 13 -29.19 33.63 -11.30
N LYS A 14 -28.98 34.88 -11.72
CA LYS A 14 -29.87 35.67 -12.59
C LYS A 14 -29.96 35.06 -13.99
N ALA A 15 -31.18 34.96 -14.50
CA ALA A 15 -31.50 34.52 -15.85
C ALA A 15 -31.08 35.52 -16.95
N GLN A 16 -30.64 35.00 -18.09
CA GLN A 16 -30.72 35.65 -19.41
C GLN A 16 -31.20 34.64 -20.46
N ASN A 17 -32.12 35.12 -21.30
CA ASN A 17 -32.90 34.40 -22.32
C ASN A 17 -32.09 33.93 -23.52
N GLY A 18 -32.55 32.85 -24.18
CA GLY A 18 -32.20 32.56 -25.58
C GLY A 18 -32.67 31.21 -26.13
N ALA A 19 -33.74 31.27 -26.94
CA ALA A 19 -34.11 30.43 -28.09
C ALA A 19 -34.72 29.02 -27.93
N GLU A 20 -35.91 28.89 -28.54
CA GLU A 20 -36.73 27.70 -28.77
C GLU A 20 -36.09 26.67 -29.71
N ALA A 21 -36.33 25.39 -29.43
CA ALA A 21 -36.43 24.34 -30.44
C ALA A 21 -37.45 23.28 -29.99
N ALA A 22 -38.38 22.97 -30.89
CA ALA A 22 -39.56 22.16 -30.66
C ALA A 22 -39.32 20.65 -30.76
N GLY A 23 -40.12 19.88 -30.01
CA GLY A 23 -40.65 18.59 -30.46
C GLY A 23 -40.03 17.33 -29.85
N SER A 24 -40.47 16.96 -28.64
CA SER A 24 -40.63 15.57 -28.21
C SER A 24 -41.57 15.53 -27.01
N ALA A 25 -42.65 14.75 -27.10
CA ALA A 25 -43.68 14.65 -26.07
C ALA A 25 -43.06 14.20 -24.73
N PRO A 26 -43.33 14.91 -23.61
CA PRO A 26 -42.79 14.53 -22.31
C PRO A 26 -43.51 13.28 -21.80
N SER A 27 -42.75 12.22 -21.54
CA SER A 27 -43.19 11.19 -20.58
C SER A 27 -43.43 11.87 -19.23
N PRO A 28 -44.46 11.46 -18.46
CA PRO A 28 -44.80 12.12 -17.22
C PRO A 28 -43.60 12.07 -16.26
N ALA A 29 -43.05 13.24 -15.94
CA ALA A 29 -42.13 13.40 -14.83
C ALA A 29 -42.82 12.89 -13.56
N PRO A 30 -42.11 12.21 -12.64
CA PRO A 30 -42.65 11.98 -11.31
C PRO A 30 -42.93 13.36 -10.70
N ALA A 31 -44.21 13.64 -10.44
CA ALA A 31 -44.63 14.86 -9.80
C ALA A 31 -43.93 14.96 -8.45
N THR A 32 -43.10 15.99 -8.25
CA THR A 32 -42.70 16.39 -6.90
C THR A 32 -43.99 16.61 -6.13
N ALA A 33 -44.19 15.79 -5.10
CA ALA A 33 -45.39 15.83 -4.32
C ALA A 33 -45.37 17.09 -3.45
N ALA A 34 -45.76 18.22 -4.05
CA ALA A 34 -45.85 19.48 -3.33
C ALA A 34 -46.84 19.32 -2.16
N VAL A 35 -46.42 19.77 -0.98
CA VAL A 35 -47.27 19.84 0.20
C VAL A 35 -48.46 20.73 -0.12
N LYS A 36 -49.66 20.15 -0.17
CA LYS A 36 -50.89 20.89 -0.52
C LYS A 36 -51.51 21.60 0.68
N ASP A 37 -51.14 21.23 1.90
CA ASP A 37 -51.64 21.82 3.15
C ASP A 37 -50.67 22.91 3.65
N PRO A 38 -51.09 24.19 3.71
CA PRO A 38 -50.25 25.28 4.22
C PRO A 38 -49.73 25.06 5.65
N ILE A 39 -50.45 24.32 6.50
CA ILE A 39 -50.04 24.03 7.87
C ILE A 39 -48.93 22.97 7.89
N GLU A 40 -49.01 21.98 7.00
CA GLU A 40 -47.97 20.99 6.80
C GLU A 40 -46.70 21.66 6.26
N ALA A 41 -46.82 22.55 5.27
CA ALA A 41 -45.68 23.27 4.70
C ALA A 41 -44.98 24.14 5.76
N ALA A 42 -45.75 24.93 6.53
CA ALA A 42 -45.19 25.76 7.59
C ALA A 42 -44.49 24.93 8.69
N ALA A 43 -45.01 23.74 9.02
CA ALA A 43 -44.39 22.85 9.99
C ALA A 43 -43.08 22.26 9.48
N PHE A 44 -43.00 21.90 8.20
CA PHE A 44 -41.78 21.44 7.57
C PHE A 44 -40.72 22.55 7.48
N ASP A 45 -41.11 23.75 7.05
CA ASP A 45 -40.21 24.90 6.98
C ASP A 45 -39.65 25.29 8.37
N ALA A 46 -40.49 25.25 9.40
CA ALA A 46 -40.06 25.49 10.78
C ALA A 46 -39.09 24.42 11.29
N ALA A 47 -39.24 23.17 10.87
CA ALA A 47 -38.28 22.11 11.16
C ALA A 47 -36.96 22.35 10.42
N MET A 48 -37.00 22.72 9.15
CA MET A 48 -35.81 23.03 8.35
C MET A 48 -35.05 24.26 8.83
N ALA A 49 -35.72 25.23 9.44
CA ALA A 49 -35.12 26.46 9.96
C ALA A 49 -34.34 26.28 11.28
N GLN A 50 -34.34 25.08 11.88
CA GLN A 50 -33.53 24.81 13.07
C GLN A 50 -32.04 24.92 12.75
N ALA A 51 -31.31 25.68 13.57
CA ALA A 51 -29.87 25.91 13.39
C ALA A 51 -29.02 24.76 13.93
N ASP A 52 -29.47 24.10 15.00
CA ASP A 52 -28.78 22.94 15.57
C ASP A 52 -29.16 21.67 14.78
N PRO A 53 -28.20 20.89 14.26
CA PRO A 53 -28.50 19.72 13.44
C PRO A 53 -29.30 18.63 14.18
N ALA A 54 -29.05 18.42 15.48
CA ALA A 54 -29.82 17.43 16.26
C ALA A 54 -31.27 17.89 16.46
N ALA A 55 -31.47 19.18 16.74
CA ALA A 55 -32.80 19.80 16.85
C ALA A 55 -33.54 19.78 15.50
N GLN A 56 -32.85 20.02 14.40
CA GLN A 56 -33.41 19.92 13.04
C GLN A 56 -33.88 18.49 12.75
N GLY A 57 -33.04 17.49 13.03
CA GLY A 57 -33.39 16.07 12.91
C GLY A 57 -34.62 15.70 13.75
N ALA A 58 -34.65 16.14 15.01
CA ALA A 58 -35.76 15.86 15.92
C ALA A 58 -37.06 16.53 15.46
N ALA A 59 -36.99 17.77 14.96
CA ALA A 59 -38.14 18.49 14.43
C ALA A 59 -38.70 17.83 13.16
N LEU A 60 -37.84 17.32 12.28
CA LEU A 60 -38.24 16.57 11.09
C LEU A 60 -38.86 15.20 11.45
N GLU A 61 -38.33 14.49 12.46
CA GLU A 61 -38.99 13.28 12.99
C GLU A 61 -40.38 13.59 13.57
N ALA A 62 -40.50 14.69 14.32
CA ALA A 62 -41.78 15.16 14.87
C ALA A 62 -42.77 15.54 13.77
N PHE A 63 -42.30 16.16 12.67
CA PHE A 63 -43.11 16.42 11.49
C PHE A 63 -43.66 15.11 10.91
N VAL A 64 -42.81 14.10 10.70
CA VAL A 64 -43.23 12.80 10.15
C VAL A 64 -44.22 12.09 11.10
N ALA A 65 -44.03 12.21 12.42
CA ALA A 65 -44.95 11.64 13.41
C ALA A 65 -46.32 12.34 13.40
N ARG A 66 -46.34 13.67 13.22
CA ARG A 66 -47.56 14.48 13.16
C ARG A 66 -48.31 14.31 11.85
N TYR A 67 -47.59 14.12 10.74
CA TYR A 67 -48.15 13.98 9.39
C TYR A 67 -47.75 12.63 8.77
N PRO A 68 -48.25 11.49 9.30
CA PRO A 68 -47.82 10.16 8.85
C PRO A 68 -48.20 9.83 7.39
N ASN A 69 -49.19 10.54 6.85
CA ASN A 69 -49.65 10.43 5.45
C ASN A 69 -49.10 11.55 4.55
N SER A 70 -48.18 12.36 5.06
CA SER A 70 -47.50 13.39 4.27
C SER A 70 -46.84 12.76 3.04
N LEU A 71 -47.00 13.43 1.89
CA LEU A 71 -46.34 12.99 0.67
C LEU A 71 -44.83 13.26 0.69
N ILE A 72 -44.36 14.19 1.54
CA ILE A 72 -42.94 14.52 1.71
C ILE A 72 -42.30 13.79 2.89
N ARG A 73 -42.98 12.81 3.51
CA ARG A 73 -42.45 12.10 4.68
C ARG A 73 -41.11 11.40 4.42
N ALA A 74 -40.89 10.90 3.20
CA ALA A 74 -39.64 10.25 2.82
C ALA A 74 -38.51 11.29 2.73
N ASP A 75 -38.76 12.42 2.06
CA ASP A 75 -37.83 13.55 1.99
C ASP A 75 -37.51 14.12 3.38
N ALA A 76 -38.51 14.23 4.26
CA ALA A 76 -38.32 14.67 5.64
C ALA A 76 -37.44 13.70 6.44
N LEU A 77 -37.61 12.37 6.26
CA LEU A 77 -36.74 11.37 6.86
C LEU A 77 -35.32 11.42 6.29
N GLU A 78 -35.16 11.63 4.99
CA GLU A 78 -33.85 11.77 4.36
C GLU A 78 -33.09 12.98 4.93
N LYS A 79 -33.77 14.13 5.02
CA LYS A 79 -33.20 15.35 5.62
C LYS A 79 -32.91 15.19 7.12
N ALA A 80 -33.77 14.50 7.86
CA ALA A 80 -33.51 14.19 9.26
C ALA A 80 -32.26 13.31 9.42
N THR A 81 -32.11 12.32 8.54
CA THR A 81 -30.93 11.45 8.53
C THR A 81 -29.67 12.26 8.26
N ALA A 82 -29.69 13.19 7.31
CA ALA A 82 -28.56 14.08 7.01
C ALA A 82 -28.21 15.00 8.20
N ALA A 83 -29.21 15.58 8.85
CA ALA A 83 -29.03 16.42 10.03
C ALA A 83 -28.41 15.65 11.20
N TYR A 84 -28.84 14.40 11.43
CA TYR A 84 -28.23 13.54 12.45
C TYR A 84 -26.81 13.12 12.12
N LEU A 85 -26.47 12.96 10.83
CA LEU A 85 -25.09 12.68 10.43
C LEU A 85 -24.18 13.87 10.73
N GLU A 86 -24.64 15.10 10.47
CA GLU A 86 -23.94 16.32 10.85
C GLU A 86 -23.81 16.44 12.38
N ALA A 87 -24.86 16.07 13.12
CA ALA A 87 -24.84 15.98 14.58
C ALA A 87 -23.97 14.83 15.13
N ARG A 88 -23.43 13.97 14.26
CA ARG A 88 -22.67 12.75 14.58
C ARG A 88 -23.45 11.71 15.41
N ASP A 89 -24.78 11.72 15.33
CA ASP A 89 -25.65 10.72 15.95
C ASP A 89 -25.83 9.52 15.00
N LEU A 90 -24.84 8.63 14.99
CA LEU A 90 -24.82 7.47 14.08
C LEU A 90 -25.94 6.46 14.37
N ASP A 91 -26.44 6.43 15.61
CA ASP A 91 -27.56 5.56 15.99
C ASP A 91 -28.85 6.00 15.31
N LYS A 92 -29.11 7.33 15.30
CA LYS A 92 -30.21 7.93 14.55
C LYS A 92 -30.04 7.79 13.05
N VAL A 93 -28.83 7.97 12.52
CA VAL A 93 -28.56 7.77 11.08
C VAL A 93 -28.90 6.34 10.64
N GLU A 94 -28.46 5.32 11.40
CA GLU A 94 -28.78 3.92 11.08
C GLU A 94 -30.29 3.65 11.16
N ALA A 95 -30.94 4.08 12.25
CA ALA A 95 -32.36 3.85 12.48
C ALA A 95 -33.23 4.51 11.39
N LEU A 96 -32.95 5.76 11.04
CA LEU A 96 -33.72 6.50 10.04
C LEU A 96 -33.42 6.03 8.61
N SER A 97 -32.18 5.67 8.29
CA SER A 97 -31.85 5.05 7.00
C SER A 97 -32.61 3.73 6.81
N GLY A 98 -32.66 2.87 7.83
CA GLY A 98 -33.44 1.63 7.79
C GLY A 98 -34.94 1.86 7.62
N ARG A 99 -35.50 2.86 8.32
CA ARG A 99 -36.91 3.26 8.17
C ARG A 99 -37.19 3.79 6.77
N LEU A 100 -36.32 4.65 6.23
CA LEU A 100 -36.45 5.19 4.88
C LEU A 100 -36.37 4.08 3.83
N LEU A 101 -35.47 3.10 4.00
CA LEU A 101 -35.36 1.94 3.10
C LEU A 101 -36.56 0.98 3.16
N THR A 102 -37.37 1.03 4.22
CA THR A 102 -38.65 0.32 4.27
C THR A 102 -39.70 0.99 3.39
N LEU A 103 -39.65 2.33 3.27
CA LEU A 103 -40.53 3.11 2.41
C LEU A 103 -40.05 3.11 0.95
N GLU A 104 -38.73 3.23 0.76
CA GLU A 104 -38.06 3.38 -0.52
C GLU A 104 -36.86 2.44 -0.61
N PRO A 105 -37.06 1.14 -0.93
CA PRO A 105 -35.99 0.14 -0.93
C PRO A 105 -34.82 0.39 -1.90
N ARG A 106 -34.98 1.36 -2.82
CA ARG A 106 -34.02 1.77 -3.85
C ARG A 106 -33.45 3.17 -3.63
N ASN A 107 -33.73 3.83 -2.49
CA ASN A 107 -33.18 5.15 -2.21
C ASN A 107 -31.65 5.05 -2.03
N ALA A 108 -30.91 5.54 -3.03
CA ALA A 108 -29.46 5.38 -3.07
C ALA A 108 -28.74 6.15 -1.96
N ARG A 109 -29.26 7.31 -1.54
CA ARG A 109 -28.69 8.10 -0.43
C ARG A 109 -28.85 7.36 0.89
N ALA A 110 -30.03 6.82 1.16
CA ALA A 110 -30.29 6.01 2.35
C ALA A 110 -29.42 4.74 2.39
N LEU A 111 -29.21 4.09 1.24
CA LEU A 111 -28.28 2.95 1.13
C LEU A 111 -26.84 3.39 1.44
N ALA A 112 -26.39 4.55 0.92
CA ALA A 112 -25.04 5.05 1.18
C ALA A 112 -24.83 5.37 2.67
N MET A 113 -25.77 6.09 3.29
CA MET A 113 -25.68 6.43 4.71
C MET A 113 -25.67 5.18 5.60
N LEU A 114 -26.51 4.19 5.30
CA LEU A 114 -26.52 2.92 6.04
C LEU A 114 -25.20 2.13 5.84
N ALA A 115 -24.70 2.03 4.61
CA ALA A 115 -23.42 1.36 4.33
C ALA A 115 -22.26 2.04 5.07
N PHE A 116 -22.24 3.38 5.08
CA PHE A 116 -21.26 4.18 5.82
C PHE A 116 -21.30 3.86 7.31
N VAL A 117 -22.46 3.95 7.96
CA VAL A 117 -22.58 3.69 9.41
C VAL A 117 -22.21 2.25 9.77
N LEU A 118 -22.68 1.26 8.99
CA LEU A 118 -22.35 -0.14 9.23
C LEU A 118 -20.85 -0.41 9.11
N ARG A 119 -20.17 0.23 8.14
CA ARG A 119 -18.72 0.16 8.01
C ARG A 119 -18.01 0.79 9.21
N GLN A 120 -18.44 1.97 9.66
CA GLN A 120 -17.88 2.63 10.85
C GLN A 120 -18.04 1.78 12.10
N ARG A 121 -19.22 1.16 12.28
CA ARG A 121 -19.47 0.22 13.36
C ARG A 121 -18.60 -1.02 13.27
N ALA A 122 -18.43 -1.59 12.08
CA ALA A 122 -17.53 -2.71 11.87
C ALA A 122 -16.07 -2.35 12.24
N ALA A 123 -15.62 -1.14 11.89
CA ALA A 123 -14.28 -0.64 12.25
C ALA A 123 -14.07 -0.42 13.75
N ALA A 124 -15.13 -0.06 14.48
CA ALA A 124 -15.09 0.13 15.93
C ALA A 124 -15.41 -1.16 16.72
N ALA A 125 -15.90 -2.21 16.06
CA ALA A 125 -16.35 -3.43 16.72
C ALA A 125 -15.19 -4.35 17.12
N PRO A 126 -15.38 -5.17 18.16
CA PRO A 126 -14.50 -6.30 18.45
C PRO A 126 -14.35 -7.26 17.26
N ALA A 127 -13.21 -7.96 17.18
CA ALA A 127 -12.84 -8.79 16.03
C ALA A 127 -13.83 -9.92 15.70
N ASP A 128 -14.59 -10.42 16.67
CA ASP A 128 -15.62 -11.45 16.49
C ASP A 128 -16.93 -10.88 15.89
N GLN A 129 -17.19 -9.58 16.07
CA GLN A 129 -18.41 -8.90 15.60
C GLN A 129 -18.19 -8.11 14.30
N ALA A 130 -16.97 -7.63 14.06
CA ALA A 130 -16.62 -6.84 12.88
C ALA A 130 -17.01 -7.50 11.55
N PRO A 131 -16.77 -8.81 11.32
CA PRO A 131 -17.12 -9.45 10.04
C PRO A 131 -18.62 -9.40 9.73
N ALA A 132 -19.48 -9.64 10.72
CA ALA A 132 -20.92 -9.65 10.51
C ALA A 132 -21.47 -8.25 10.17
N LEU A 133 -20.89 -7.19 10.74
CA LEU A 133 -21.24 -5.80 10.41
C LEU A 133 -20.71 -5.42 9.02
N ALA A 134 -19.50 -5.84 8.68
CA ALA A 134 -18.93 -5.59 7.36
C ALA A 134 -19.66 -6.33 6.23
N ASP A 135 -20.12 -7.56 6.46
CA ASP A 135 -20.97 -8.28 5.50
C ASP A 135 -22.32 -7.57 5.29
N LYS A 136 -22.93 -7.04 6.36
CA LYS A 136 -24.14 -6.19 6.23
C LYS A 136 -23.84 -4.91 5.44
N ALA A 137 -22.74 -4.22 5.73
CA ALA A 137 -22.32 -3.02 5.01
C ALA A 137 -22.12 -3.32 3.51
N ALA A 138 -21.44 -4.42 3.18
CA ALA A 138 -21.21 -4.87 1.81
C ALA A 138 -22.53 -5.18 1.08
N ALA A 139 -23.46 -5.92 1.70
CA ALA A 139 -24.75 -6.21 1.09
C ALA A 139 -25.58 -4.95 0.80
N VAL A 140 -25.53 -3.96 1.70
CA VAL A 140 -26.15 -2.64 1.47
C VAL A 140 -25.45 -1.90 0.33
N ALA A 141 -24.12 -1.94 0.28
CA ALA A 141 -23.32 -1.29 -0.75
C ALA A 141 -23.52 -1.88 -2.16
N GLU A 142 -23.64 -3.20 -2.30
CA GLU A 142 -23.97 -3.86 -3.57
C GLU A 142 -25.31 -3.38 -4.12
N ARG A 143 -26.34 -3.34 -3.26
CA ARG A 143 -27.65 -2.77 -3.62
C ARG A 143 -27.52 -1.29 -3.98
N GLY A 144 -26.68 -0.56 -3.25
CA GLY A 144 -26.37 0.85 -3.48
C GLY A 144 -25.84 1.09 -4.89
N LEU A 145 -24.76 0.39 -5.28
CA LEU A 145 -24.16 0.49 -6.61
C LEU A 145 -25.15 0.11 -7.72
N ALA A 146 -25.93 -0.95 -7.52
CA ALA A 146 -26.94 -1.36 -8.49
C ALA A 146 -28.01 -0.27 -8.71
N ASN A 147 -28.43 0.41 -7.65
CA ASN A 147 -29.41 1.51 -7.75
C ASN A 147 -28.77 2.83 -8.21
N LEU A 148 -27.47 3.03 -7.98
CA LEU A 148 -26.76 4.26 -8.33
C LEU A 148 -26.81 4.53 -9.83
N ALA A 149 -26.72 3.50 -10.68
CA ALA A 149 -26.83 3.64 -12.14
C ALA A 149 -28.09 4.38 -12.59
N GLY A 150 -29.23 4.13 -11.92
CA GLY A 150 -30.52 4.78 -12.19
C GLY A 150 -30.82 5.99 -11.31
N TRP A 151 -29.94 6.34 -10.36
CA TRP A 151 -30.17 7.43 -9.43
C TRP A 151 -30.29 8.77 -10.16
N ARG A 152 -31.20 9.63 -9.70
CA ARG A 152 -31.36 11.00 -10.18
C ARG A 152 -31.36 11.93 -8.98
N PRO A 153 -30.72 13.11 -9.08
CA PRO A 153 -30.80 14.10 -8.03
C PRO A 153 -32.22 14.70 -7.97
N ALA A 154 -32.50 15.48 -6.92
CA ALA A 154 -33.70 16.30 -6.87
C ALA A 154 -33.76 17.28 -8.06
N ALA A 155 -34.96 17.65 -8.49
CA ALA A 155 -35.19 18.40 -9.73
C ALA A 155 -34.54 19.81 -9.75
N ASP A 156 -34.17 20.32 -8.59
CA ASP A 156 -33.54 21.62 -8.35
C ASP A 156 -32.02 21.55 -8.13
N ALA A 157 -31.44 20.35 -8.07
CA ALA A 157 -30.00 20.19 -7.92
C ALA A 157 -29.27 20.51 -9.24
N GLY A 158 -28.30 21.43 -9.18
CA GLY A 158 -27.41 21.72 -10.31
C GLY A 158 -26.59 20.50 -10.74
N GLY A 159 -26.18 20.47 -12.01
CA GLY A 159 -25.46 19.33 -12.61
C GLY A 159 -24.19 18.92 -11.86
N ASP A 160 -23.39 19.90 -11.40
CA ASP A 160 -22.15 19.65 -10.66
C ASP A 160 -22.42 18.99 -9.29
N ALA A 161 -23.42 19.49 -8.55
CA ALA A 161 -23.81 18.92 -7.25
C ALA A 161 -24.32 17.47 -7.39
N ALA A 162 -25.02 17.16 -8.47
CA ALA A 162 -25.47 15.81 -8.77
C ALA A 162 -24.32 14.85 -9.08
N ALA A 163 -23.31 15.32 -9.84
CA ALA A 163 -22.12 14.53 -10.13
C ALA A 163 -21.30 14.26 -8.85
N SER A 164 -21.10 15.27 -8.01
CA SER A 164 -20.42 15.12 -6.71
C SER A 164 -21.13 14.13 -5.80
N ALA A 165 -22.45 14.25 -5.63
CA ALA A 165 -23.22 13.32 -4.79
C ALA A 165 -23.15 11.88 -5.31
N ARG A 166 -23.15 11.68 -6.63
CA ARG A 166 -22.96 10.36 -7.23
C ARG A 166 -21.57 9.80 -6.94
N SER A 167 -20.54 10.63 -7.06
CA SER A 167 -19.15 10.25 -6.77
C SER A 167 -18.99 9.84 -5.30
N GLU A 168 -19.53 10.63 -4.38
CA GLU A 168 -19.49 10.36 -2.95
C GLU A 168 -20.19 9.05 -2.58
N MET A 169 -21.41 8.80 -3.08
CA MET A 169 -22.08 7.52 -2.86
C MET A 169 -21.27 6.35 -3.45
N SER A 170 -20.67 6.53 -4.64
CA SER A 170 -19.79 5.53 -5.23
C SER A 170 -18.58 5.24 -4.33
N ALA A 171 -17.96 6.27 -3.75
CA ALA A 171 -16.85 6.11 -2.82
C ALA A 171 -17.27 5.31 -1.58
N ILE A 172 -18.39 5.67 -0.96
CA ILE A 172 -18.93 4.98 0.22
C ILE A 172 -19.20 3.50 -0.06
N PHE A 173 -19.86 3.19 -1.17
CA PHE A 173 -20.20 1.80 -1.51
C PHE A 173 -18.95 0.97 -1.79
N ASN A 174 -18.03 1.48 -2.61
CA ASN A 174 -16.79 0.77 -2.91
C ASN A 174 -15.92 0.62 -1.65
N GLY A 175 -15.85 1.64 -0.79
CA GLY A 175 -15.12 1.57 0.48
C GLY A 175 -15.67 0.51 1.43
N ALA A 176 -17.00 0.32 1.51
CA ALA A 176 -17.62 -0.75 2.30
C ALA A 176 -17.30 -2.15 1.75
N LEU A 177 -17.32 -2.33 0.42
CA LEU A 177 -16.97 -3.60 -0.23
C LEU A 177 -15.48 -3.93 -0.05
N GLY A 178 -14.61 -2.93 -0.23
CA GLY A 178 -13.18 -3.03 0.02
C GLY A 178 -12.89 -3.41 1.48
N TYR A 179 -13.60 -2.78 2.43
CA TYR A 179 -13.43 -3.04 3.86
C TYR A 179 -13.82 -4.47 4.26
N ARG A 180 -14.93 -4.99 3.70
CA ARG A 180 -15.33 -6.38 3.92
C ARG A 180 -14.25 -7.36 3.42
N ALA A 181 -13.71 -7.15 2.23
CA ALA A 181 -12.63 -8.00 1.68
C ALA A 181 -11.33 -7.86 2.48
N LEU A 182 -11.00 -6.64 2.93
CA LEU A 182 -9.84 -6.36 3.77
C LEU A 182 -9.90 -7.13 5.11
N LEU A 183 -11.05 -7.17 5.79
CA LEU A 183 -11.20 -7.93 7.04
C LEU A 183 -10.93 -9.42 6.85
N GLN A 184 -11.14 -9.95 5.64
CA GLN A 184 -10.85 -11.33 5.27
C GLN A 184 -9.40 -11.53 4.81
N LYS A 185 -8.59 -10.46 4.82
CA LYS A 185 -7.24 -10.42 4.24
C LYS A 185 -7.21 -10.78 2.75
N ASP A 186 -8.34 -10.62 2.06
CA ASP A 186 -8.43 -10.77 0.62
C ASP A 186 -8.05 -9.44 -0.06
N TYR A 187 -6.74 -9.16 -0.03
CA TYR A 187 -6.19 -7.93 -0.60
C TYR A 187 -6.40 -7.84 -2.11
N ALA A 188 -6.47 -8.98 -2.81
CA ALA A 188 -6.69 -9.03 -4.26
C ALA A 188 -8.10 -8.53 -4.61
N THR A 189 -9.12 -8.95 -3.85
CA THR A 189 -10.50 -8.46 -4.02
C THR A 189 -10.67 -7.05 -3.46
N ALA A 190 -10.02 -6.70 -2.35
CA ALA A 190 -10.17 -5.38 -1.72
C ALA A 190 -9.59 -4.24 -2.58
N ARG A 191 -8.47 -4.49 -3.25
CA ARG A 191 -7.74 -3.47 -4.02
C ARG A 191 -8.56 -2.76 -5.11
N PRO A 192 -9.26 -3.44 -6.04
CA PRO A 192 -10.05 -2.75 -7.06
C PRO A 192 -11.17 -1.91 -6.47
N TYR A 193 -11.78 -2.33 -5.35
CA TYR A 193 -12.78 -1.52 -4.65
C TYR A 193 -12.17 -0.25 -4.06
N TYR A 194 -11.03 -0.34 -3.36
CA TYR A 194 -10.38 0.87 -2.84
C TYR A 194 -9.85 1.80 -3.95
N LEU A 195 -9.39 1.26 -5.09
CA LEU A 195 -9.07 2.08 -6.26
C LEU A 195 -10.29 2.84 -6.77
N ALA A 196 -11.44 2.18 -6.88
CA ALA A 196 -12.68 2.83 -7.29
C ALA A 196 -13.17 3.87 -6.26
N ALA A 197 -13.00 3.58 -4.96
CA ALA A 197 -13.37 4.51 -3.89
C ALA A 197 -12.51 5.78 -3.93
N VAL A 198 -11.18 5.64 -3.98
CA VAL A 198 -10.23 6.76 -4.04
C VAL A 198 -10.35 7.55 -5.35
N ALA A 199 -10.66 6.89 -6.48
CA ALA A 199 -10.93 7.59 -7.73
C ALA A 199 -12.20 8.46 -7.66
N ALA A 200 -13.19 8.03 -6.87
CA ALA A 200 -14.43 8.77 -6.66
C ALA A 200 -14.31 9.87 -5.58
N ASP A 201 -13.51 9.64 -4.55
CA ASP A 201 -13.15 10.61 -3.53
C ASP A 201 -11.66 10.47 -3.14
N PRO A 202 -10.76 11.28 -3.73
CA PRO A 202 -9.34 11.23 -3.43
C PRO A 202 -8.96 11.94 -2.11
N THR A 203 -9.96 12.44 -1.38
CA THR A 203 -9.77 13.13 -0.09
C THR A 203 -10.21 12.27 1.11
N GLY A 204 -10.88 11.14 0.87
CA GLY A 204 -11.28 10.19 1.88
C GLY A 204 -10.07 9.48 2.53
N LEU A 205 -9.61 10.02 3.67
CA LEU A 205 -8.44 9.53 4.42
C LEU A 205 -8.48 8.01 4.63
N ASP A 206 -9.61 7.48 5.07
CA ASP A 206 -9.74 6.06 5.41
C ASP A 206 -9.56 5.17 4.16
N ASP A 207 -10.17 5.53 3.03
CA ASP A 207 -10.06 4.75 1.78
C ASP A 207 -8.67 4.87 1.15
N VAL A 208 -8.06 6.05 1.21
CA VAL A 208 -6.67 6.27 0.75
C VAL A 208 -5.69 5.44 1.59
N TYR A 209 -5.83 5.46 2.91
CA TYR A 209 -4.99 4.64 3.78
C TYR A 209 -5.21 3.15 3.54
N GLN A 210 -6.45 2.70 3.42
CA GLN A 210 -6.71 1.28 3.15
C GLN A 210 -6.23 0.85 1.77
N LEU A 211 -6.25 1.73 0.76
CA LEU A 211 -5.61 1.46 -0.54
C LEU A 211 -4.09 1.24 -0.39
N ALA A 212 -3.42 2.02 0.47
CA ALA A 212 -2.02 1.80 0.81
C ALA A 212 -1.82 0.43 1.46
N VAL A 213 -2.66 0.08 2.43
CA VAL A 213 -2.62 -1.20 3.15
C VAL A 213 -2.75 -2.38 2.19
N VAL A 214 -3.81 -2.43 1.38
CA VAL A 214 -4.05 -3.55 0.46
C VAL A 214 -2.99 -3.64 -0.65
N SER A 215 -2.40 -2.51 -1.06
CA SER A 215 -1.31 -2.50 -2.04
C SER A 215 -0.02 -3.09 -1.45
N LEU A 216 0.36 -2.70 -0.24
CA LEU A 216 1.60 -3.16 0.41
C LEU A 216 1.50 -4.58 1.00
N GLN A 217 0.31 -5.01 1.42
CA GLN A 217 0.10 -6.36 1.96
C GLN A 217 -0.27 -7.39 0.87
N GLY A 218 -0.61 -6.91 -0.32
CA GLY A 218 -0.91 -7.73 -1.48
C GLY A 218 0.20 -8.72 -1.85
N ARG A 219 -0.17 -9.69 -2.67
CA ARG A 219 0.73 -10.69 -3.26
C ARG A 219 0.47 -10.76 -4.77
N PRO A 220 1.39 -10.24 -5.62
CA PRO A 220 2.63 -9.54 -5.25
C PRO A 220 2.35 -8.22 -4.52
N SER A 221 3.31 -7.79 -3.69
CA SER A 221 3.26 -6.47 -3.05
C SER A 221 3.40 -5.39 -4.12
N ASP A 222 2.67 -4.30 -3.99
CA ASP A 222 2.76 -3.14 -4.89
C ASP A 222 3.36 -1.92 -4.16
N PRO A 223 4.59 -1.52 -4.51
CA PRO A 223 5.27 -0.38 -3.91
C PRO A 223 4.57 0.97 -4.14
N VAL A 224 3.63 1.08 -5.09
CA VAL A 224 2.77 2.28 -5.23
C VAL A 224 1.98 2.53 -3.95
N GLY A 225 1.75 1.51 -3.13
CA GLY A 225 1.16 1.65 -1.80
C GLY A 225 1.90 2.61 -0.87
N PHE A 226 3.21 2.83 -1.05
CA PHE A 226 3.96 3.83 -0.29
C PHE A 226 3.54 5.26 -0.62
N TRP A 227 3.21 5.55 -1.88
CA TRP A 227 2.67 6.84 -2.28
C TRP A 227 1.30 7.08 -1.64
N TRP A 228 0.43 6.05 -1.64
CA TRP A 228 -0.89 6.14 -1.00
C TRP A 228 -0.78 6.33 0.52
N ALA A 229 0.19 5.71 1.18
CA ALA A 229 0.45 5.94 2.61
C ALA A 229 0.87 7.39 2.86
N ALA A 230 1.82 7.91 2.07
CA ALA A 230 2.23 9.32 2.12
C ALA A 230 1.06 10.28 1.87
N ARG A 231 0.16 9.95 0.93
CA ARG A 231 -1.06 10.71 0.68
C ARG A 231 -2.01 10.71 1.89
N ALA A 232 -2.19 9.55 2.52
CA ALA A 232 -2.99 9.44 3.74
C ALA A 232 -2.39 10.25 4.90
N GLU A 233 -1.07 10.29 5.05
CA GLU A 233 -0.40 11.17 6.03
C GLU A 233 -0.66 12.64 5.75
N ALA A 234 -0.59 13.06 4.48
CA ALA A 234 -0.89 14.43 4.09
C ALA A 234 -2.35 14.81 4.40
N LEU A 235 -3.30 13.90 4.15
CA LEU A 235 -4.71 14.09 4.49
C LEU A 235 -4.92 14.15 6.02
N ALA A 236 -4.24 13.29 6.78
CA ALA A 236 -4.29 13.31 8.24
C ALA A 236 -3.75 14.62 8.82
N ALA A 237 -2.63 15.12 8.27
CA ALA A 237 -2.06 16.40 8.66
C ALA A 237 -3.00 17.57 8.33
N ALA A 238 -3.62 17.57 7.15
CA ALA A 238 -4.59 18.60 6.75
C ALA A 238 -5.86 18.58 7.61
N ALA A 239 -6.23 17.42 8.15
CA ALA A 239 -7.33 17.26 9.10
C ALA A 239 -6.94 17.53 10.56
N GLU A 240 -5.70 17.98 10.82
CA GLU A 240 -5.13 18.16 12.17
C GLU A 240 -5.20 16.90 13.05
N ASP A 241 -5.25 15.70 12.42
CA ASP A 241 -5.33 14.41 13.10
C ASP A 241 -3.92 13.83 13.30
N ALA A 242 -3.24 14.35 14.33
CA ALA A 242 -1.88 13.93 14.68
C ALA A 242 -1.78 12.44 15.02
N HIS A 243 -2.85 11.85 15.58
CA HIS A 243 -2.89 10.43 15.92
C HIS A 243 -2.95 9.56 14.66
N ALA A 244 -3.85 9.86 13.71
CA ALA A 244 -3.92 9.15 12.45
C ALA A 244 -2.61 9.29 11.66
N LYS A 245 -2.04 10.50 11.58
CA LYS A 245 -0.74 10.71 10.91
C LYS A 245 0.34 9.80 11.50
N ALA A 246 0.49 9.79 12.83
CA ALA A 246 1.49 8.97 13.51
C ALA A 246 1.27 7.46 13.29
N ALA A 247 0.02 6.99 13.29
CA ALA A 247 -0.31 5.59 13.03
C ALA A 247 0.03 5.16 11.60
N ILE A 248 -0.25 6.01 10.61
CA ILE A 248 0.07 5.75 9.20
C ILE A 248 1.59 5.71 9.00
N GLU A 249 2.32 6.68 9.58
CA GLU A 249 3.78 6.75 9.51
C GLU A 249 4.44 5.51 10.15
N ALA A 250 3.96 5.10 11.32
CA ALA A 250 4.42 3.91 12.03
C ALA A 250 4.16 2.61 11.24
N TYR A 251 3.11 2.56 10.42
CA TYR A 251 2.83 1.46 9.51
C TYR A 251 3.75 1.49 8.28
N ALA A 252 3.89 2.64 7.63
CA ALA A 252 4.52 2.75 6.33
C ALA A 252 6.06 2.77 6.37
N ARG A 253 6.69 3.53 7.27
CA ARG A 253 8.16 3.69 7.29
C ARG A 253 8.92 2.36 7.46
N PRO A 254 8.56 1.45 8.39
CA PRO A 254 9.27 0.18 8.51
C PRO A 254 9.15 -0.71 7.25
N LEU A 255 7.99 -0.68 6.60
CA LEU A 255 7.77 -1.39 5.33
C LEU A 255 8.59 -0.77 4.20
N TYR A 256 8.68 0.56 4.17
CA TYR A 256 9.49 1.31 3.22
C TYR A 256 10.97 0.95 3.36
N ARG A 257 11.55 1.07 4.56
CA ARG A 257 12.95 0.67 4.82
C ARG A 257 13.22 -0.78 4.44
N ARG A 258 12.29 -1.69 4.72
CA ARG A 258 12.44 -3.10 4.36
C ARG A 258 12.45 -3.30 2.85
N TYR A 259 11.65 -2.53 2.11
CA TYR A 259 11.55 -2.64 0.66
C TYR A 259 12.68 -1.89 -0.05
N HIS A 260 12.94 -0.64 0.32
CA HIS A 260 13.88 0.30 -0.32
C HIS A 260 15.32 0.19 0.24
N GLY A 261 15.47 -0.25 1.49
CA GLY A 261 16.75 -0.42 2.18
C GLY A 261 17.05 0.68 3.20
N THR A 262 16.60 1.90 2.93
CA THR A 262 16.84 3.10 3.74
C THR A 262 15.60 4.01 3.77
N ASP A 263 15.67 5.19 4.39
CA ASP A 263 14.57 6.18 4.48
C ASP A 263 14.82 7.42 3.59
N ASP A 264 15.90 7.43 2.81
CA ASP A 264 16.52 8.61 2.23
C ASP A 264 15.58 9.39 1.30
N ASP A 265 14.75 8.64 0.56
CA ASP A 265 13.81 9.17 -0.43
C ASP A 265 12.39 9.38 0.13
N TRP A 266 12.12 9.00 1.39
CA TRP A 266 10.76 9.04 1.96
C TRP A 266 10.17 10.45 1.99
N GLU A 267 10.96 11.45 2.38
CA GLU A 267 10.51 12.86 2.42
C GLU A 267 10.15 13.38 1.02
N GLY A 268 10.81 12.88 -0.04
CA GLY A 268 10.44 13.15 -1.43
C GLY A 268 9.09 12.57 -1.81
N VAL A 269 8.79 11.35 -1.35
CA VAL A 269 7.46 10.71 -1.54
C VAL A 269 6.37 11.50 -0.82
N LEU A 270 6.62 11.93 0.42
CA LEU A 270 5.70 12.79 1.19
C LEU A 270 5.42 14.11 0.46
N ALA A 271 6.46 14.82 0.03
CA ALA A 271 6.31 16.09 -0.66
C ALA A 271 5.50 15.96 -1.96
N GLN A 272 5.72 14.88 -2.72
CA GLN A 272 4.94 14.61 -3.94
C GLN A 272 3.47 14.31 -3.64
N ALA A 273 3.19 13.51 -2.61
CA ALA A 273 1.83 13.09 -2.26
C ALA A 273 0.98 14.21 -1.64
N GLN A 274 1.60 15.22 -1.03
CA GLN A 274 0.90 16.40 -0.51
C GLN A 274 0.16 17.18 -1.61
N GLY A 275 0.80 17.37 -2.77
CA GLY A 275 0.28 18.20 -3.85
C GLY A 275 -0.57 17.48 -4.91
N ALA A 276 -0.70 16.16 -4.84
CA ALA A 276 -1.34 15.36 -5.88
C ALA A 276 -2.43 14.42 -5.32
N MET A 277 -3.46 14.16 -6.14
CA MET A 277 -4.58 13.26 -5.81
C MET A 277 -4.35 11.82 -6.27
N ALA A 278 -3.35 11.59 -7.12
CA ALA A 278 -2.94 10.27 -7.58
C ALA A 278 -1.42 10.22 -7.81
N PRO A 279 -0.79 9.03 -7.74
CA PRO A 279 0.61 8.87 -8.09
C PRO A 279 0.88 9.37 -9.52
N PRO A 280 2.03 9.99 -9.79
CA PRO A 280 2.38 10.37 -11.15
C PRO A 280 2.51 9.14 -12.05
N ALA A 281 2.30 9.33 -13.34
CA ALA A 281 2.49 8.27 -14.32
C ALA A 281 3.91 7.69 -14.22
N GLY A 282 4.02 6.36 -14.09
CA GLY A 282 5.30 5.67 -13.95
C GLY A 282 5.94 5.77 -12.57
N PHE A 283 5.22 6.23 -11.53
CA PHE A 283 5.72 6.21 -10.16
C PHE A 283 6.24 4.83 -9.76
N ALA A 284 7.47 4.78 -9.23
CA ALA A 284 8.08 3.58 -8.71
C ALA A 284 8.98 3.90 -7.53
N ILE A 285 9.02 3.00 -6.55
CA ILE A 285 10.03 2.99 -5.50
C ILE A 285 11.05 1.92 -5.87
N ALA A 286 12.33 2.30 -5.91
CA ALA A 286 13.40 1.34 -6.13
C ALA A 286 13.48 0.36 -4.95
N PRO A 287 13.54 -0.96 -5.19
CA PRO A 287 13.82 -1.91 -4.13
C PRO A 287 15.27 -1.75 -3.65
N ALA A 288 15.55 -2.24 -2.45
CA ALA A 288 16.89 -2.36 -1.91
C ALA A 288 17.77 -3.15 -2.89
N PRO A 289 19.04 -2.74 -3.08
CA PRO A 289 19.98 -3.50 -3.90
C PRO A 289 20.07 -4.95 -3.44
N SER A 290 19.80 -5.89 -4.34
CA SER A 290 20.08 -7.31 -4.12
C SER A 290 21.60 -7.55 -4.00
N PRO A 291 22.05 -8.62 -3.31
CA PRO A 291 23.47 -8.99 -3.32
C PRO A 291 24.06 -9.12 -4.74
N ALA A 292 23.28 -9.67 -5.67
CA ALA A 292 23.66 -9.76 -7.07
C ALA A 292 23.88 -8.38 -7.72
N SER A 293 22.97 -7.42 -7.51
CA SER A 293 23.15 -6.06 -8.04
C SER A 293 24.30 -5.32 -7.35
N VAL A 294 24.53 -5.55 -6.04
CA VAL A 294 25.68 -4.98 -5.32
C VAL A 294 27.00 -5.50 -5.89
N ALA A 295 27.10 -6.80 -6.21
CA ALA A 295 28.29 -7.37 -6.83
C ALA A 295 28.61 -6.75 -8.21
N VAL A 296 27.59 -6.48 -9.02
CA VAL A 296 27.77 -5.78 -10.31
C VAL A 296 28.25 -4.35 -10.07
N GLN A 297 27.62 -3.65 -9.12
CA GLN A 297 27.94 -2.26 -8.81
C GLN A 297 29.36 -2.10 -8.24
N ALA A 298 29.83 -3.03 -7.42
CA ALA A 298 31.18 -3.02 -6.86
C ALA A 298 32.26 -3.00 -7.95
N VAL A 299 32.09 -3.77 -9.03
CA VAL A 299 33.01 -3.80 -10.18
C VAL A 299 32.87 -2.55 -11.07
N HIS A 300 31.70 -1.90 -11.05
CA HIS A 300 31.49 -0.65 -11.77
C HIS A 300 32.17 0.53 -11.06
N ASP A 301 32.00 0.63 -9.73
CA ASP A 301 32.41 1.80 -8.95
C ASP A 301 33.88 1.76 -8.50
N SER A 302 34.48 0.58 -8.47
CA SER A 302 35.87 0.39 -8.03
C SER A 302 36.72 -0.30 -9.10
N PRO A 303 37.98 0.14 -9.29
CA PRO A 303 38.93 -0.62 -10.09
C PRO A 303 39.08 -2.05 -9.55
N VAL A 304 39.01 -3.07 -10.41
CA VAL A 304 39.14 -4.47 -9.98
C VAL A 304 40.45 -4.78 -9.23
N ALA A 305 41.49 -3.99 -9.48
CA ALA A 305 42.79 -4.09 -8.82
C ALA A 305 42.79 -3.64 -7.34
N SER A 306 41.78 -2.87 -6.90
CA SER A 306 41.65 -2.43 -5.50
C SER A 306 40.74 -3.33 -4.65
N LEU A 307 40.11 -4.33 -5.26
CA LEU A 307 39.19 -5.24 -4.57
C LEU A 307 39.97 -6.20 -3.64
N SER A 308 39.45 -6.41 -2.44
CA SER A 308 39.97 -7.37 -1.48
C SER A 308 39.59 -8.81 -1.84
N PHE A 309 40.20 -9.81 -1.17
CA PHE A 309 39.80 -11.21 -1.34
C PHE A 309 38.32 -11.44 -1.00
N SER A 310 37.83 -10.81 0.07
CA SER A 310 36.42 -10.90 0.45
C SER A 310 35.50 -10.31 -0.63
N ASP A 311 35.92 -9.23 -1.30
CA ASP A 311 35.17 -8.68 -2.44
C ASP A 311 35.18 -9.63 -3.63
N TRP A 312 36.31 -10.29 -3.91
CA TRP A 312 36.40 -11.29 -4.96
C TRP A 312 35.44 -12.45 -4.69
N GLU A 313 35.50 -13.04 -3.49
CA GLU A 313 34.60 -14.11 -3.08
C GLU A 313 33.13 -13.69 -3.23
N PHE A 314 32.77 -12.52 -2.71
CA PHE A 314 31.41 -12.00 -2.81
C PHE A 314 30.96 -11.86 -4.28
N ILE A 315 31.76 -11.23 -5.14
CA ILE A 315 31.40 -10.98 -6.55
C ILE A 315 31.31 -12.29 -7.34
N LEU A 316 32.29 -13.18 -7.18
CA LEU A 316 32.37 -14.44 -7.90
C LEU A 316 31.27 -15.42 -7.46
N ALA A 317 30.86 -15.40 -6.19
CA ALA A 317 29.71 -16.17 -5.70
C ALA A 317 28.40 -15.76 -6.38
N GLN A 318 28.26 -14.52 -6.84
CA GLN A 318 27.06 -14.05 -7.55
C GLN A 318 27.08 -14.34 -9.07
N ARG A 319 28.13 -14.96 -9.63
CA ARG A 319 28.34 -15.14 -11.08
C ARG A 319 27.10 -15.59 -11.84
N ASP A 320 26.36 -16.55 -11.30
CA ASP A 320 25.26 -17.21 -11.99
C ASP A 320 23.90 -16.51 -11.80
N ALA A 321 23.86 -15.35 -11.12
CA ALA A 321 22.62 -14.60 -10.88
C ALA A 321 22.08 -13.89 -12.13
N SER A 322 22.94 -13.42 -13.03
CA SER A 322 22.55 -12.74 -14.28
C SER A 322 23.72 -12.65 -15.28
N PRO A 323 23.48 -12.30 -16.56
CA PRO A 323 24.55 -12.00 -17.51
C PRO A 323 25.50 -10.87 -17.06
N GLN A 324 24.97 -9.84 -16.38
CA GLN A 324 25.77 -8.74 -15.84
C GLN A 324 26.67 -9.21 -14.70
N ASN A 325 26.16 -10.11 -13.84
CA ASN A 325 26.96 -10.74 -12.79
C ASN A 325 28.07 -11.61 -13.36
N ARG A 326 27.81 -12.35 -14.44
CA ARG A 326 28.84 -13.12 -15.15
C ARG A 326 29.95 -12.20 -15.66
N ALA A 327 29.60 -11.11 -16.33
CA ALA A 327 30.59 -10.14 -16.81
C ALA A 327 31.40 -9.48 -15.68
N ALA A 328 30.77 -9.20 -14.53
CA ALA A 328 31.47 -8.69 -13.34
C ALA A 328 32.44 -9.74 -12.77
N ALA A 329 32.00 -11.00 -12.66
CA ALA A 329 32.83 -12.12 -12.22
C ALA A 329 34.02 -12.37 -13.16
N ASP A 330 33.79 -12.31 -14.48
CA ASP A 330 34.84 -12.49 -15.49
C ASP A 330 35.93 -11.41 -15.34
N LYS A 331 35.55 -10.14 -15.15
CA LYS A 331 36.52 -9.04 -14.89
C LYS A 331 37.37 -9.28 -13.65
N VAL A 332 36.77 -9.77 -12.56
CA VAL A 332 37.49 -10.09 -11.33
C VAL A 332 38.44 -11.28 -11.57
N TRP A 333 37.97 -12.32 -12.24
CA TRP A 333 38.78 -13.50 -12.54
C TRP A 333 39.95 -13.19 -13.48
N ASP A 334 39.72 -12.38 -14.51
CA ASP A 334 40.76 -11.91 -15.42
C ASP A 334 41.82 -11.09 -14.69
N ASN A 335 41.44 -10.26 -13.73
CA ASN A 335 42.38 -9.53 -12.88
C ASN A 335 43.23 -10.48 -12.01
N ILE A 336 42.60 -11.49 -11.39
CA ILE A 336 43.31 -12.52 -10.63
C ILE A 336 44.30 -13.26 -11.54
N ALA A 337 43.87 -13.68 -12.73
CA ALA A 337 44.73 -14.35 -13.72
C ALA A 337 45.89 -13.45 -14.18
N ALA A 338 45.64 -12.15 -14.39
CA ALA A 338 46.65 -11.18 -14.79
C ALA A 338 47.69 -10.90 -13.68
N LEU A 339 47.30 -10.93 -12.41
CA LEU A 339 48.24 -10.85 -11.29
C LEU A 339 49.17 -12.08 -11.28
N GLN A 340 48.61 -13.28 -11.50
CA GLN A 340 49.36 -14.53 -11.45
C GLN A 340 50.26 -14.75 -12.68
N SER A 341 49.88 -14.25 -13.86
CA SER A 341 50.72 -14.33 -15.07
C SER A 341 52.02 -13.52 -14.97
N ARG A 342 52.08 -12.56 -14.05
CA ARG A 342 53.30 -11.82 -13.69
C ARG A 342 54.20 -12.58 -12.70
N GLY A 343 53.88 -13.84 -12.42
CA GLY A 343 54.62 -14.70 -11.48
C GLY A 343 54.19 -14.54 -10.02
N LEU A 344 53.12 -13.78 -9.74
CA LEU A 344 52.61 -13.60 -8.38
C LEU A 344 51.89 -14.87 -7.92
N LYS A 345 52.34 -15.49 -6.83
CA LYS A 345 51.57 -16.52 -6.12
C LYS A 345 50.71 -15.86 -5.05
N MET A 346 49.47 -16.30 -4.94
CA MET A 346 48.52 -15.80 -3.94
C MET A 346 48.85 -16.43 -2.60
N ARG A 347 48.97 -15.60 -1.55
CA ARG A 347 49.28 -16.01 -0.19
C ARG A 347 48.09 -15.66 0.71
N PHE A 348 47.58 -16.65 1.43
CA PHE A 348 46.45 -16.50 2.34
C PHE A 348 46.77 -17.06 3.71
N LYS A 349 46.43 -16.31 4.75
CA LYS A 349 46.31 -16.87 6.09
C LYS A 349 44.95 -17.56 6.19
N VAL A 350 44.96 -18.82 6.60
CA VAL A 350 43.77 -19.67 6.57
C VAL A 350 43.60 -20.47 7.85
N LYS A 351 42.35 -20.85 8.14
CA LYS A 351 42.02 -21.91 9.09
C LYS A 351 41.81 -23.22 8.33
N VAL A 352 42.52 -24.26 8.75
CA VAL A 352 42.37 -25.61 8.22
C VAL A 352 41.01 -26.18 8.62
N ILE A 353 40.17 -26.53 7.65
CA ILE A 353 38.87 -27.16 7.88
C ILE A 353 38.99 -28.68 7.79
N ALA A 354 39.64 -29.18 6.74
CA ALA A 354 39.91 -30.60 6.56
C ALA A 354 41.28 -30.84 5.91
N VAL A 355 41.93 -31.94 6.28
CA VAL A 355 43.24 -32.34 5.74
C VAL A 355 43.10 -33.71 5.08
N ARG A 356 43.64 -33.86 3.87
CA ARG A 356 43.64 -35.09 3.08
C ARG A 356 45.03 -35.29 2.46
N PRO A 357 45.39 -36.52 2.01
CA PRO A 357 46.64 -36.72 1.29
C PRO A 357 46.73 -35.76 0.09
N HIS A 358 47.81 -34.98 0.05
CA HIS A 358 48.07 -33.95 -0.97
C HIS A 358 47.00 -32.85 -1.12
N ALA A 359 46.11 -32.67 -0.14
CA ALA A 359 45.05 -31.68 -0.22
C ALA A 359 44.61 -31.11 1.14
N LEU A 360 44.10 -29.89 1.09
CA LEU A 360 43.61 -29.15 2.25
C LEU A 360 42.33 -28.41 1.85
N ASP A 361 41.29 -28.50 2.67
CA ASP A 361 40.16 -27.58 2.63
C ASP A 361 40.38 -26.53 3.72
N ALA A 362 40.35 -25.26 3.32
CA ALA A 362 40.67 -24.16 4.19
C ALA A 362 39.63 -23.04 4.10
N ALA A 363 39.56 -22.26 5.17
CA ALA A 363 38.75 -21.05 5.26
C ALA A 363 39.68 -19.83 5.28
N VAL A 364 39.50 -18.92 4.33
CA VAL A 364 40.27 -17.68 4.18
C VAL A 364 39.56 -16.54 4.89
N THR A 365 38.27 -16.33 4.65
CA THR A 365 37.54 -15.20 5.26
C THR A 365 37.20 -15.46 6.73
N ASP A 366 37.21 -14.42 7.56
CA ASP A 366 36.90 -14.54 8.99
C ASP A 366 35.52 -15.16 9.26
N ASN A 367 34.53 -14.85 8.41
CA ASN A 367 33.19 -15.44 8.48
C ASN A 367 33.23 -16.96 8.27
N ASN A 368 33.92 -17.42 7.23
CA ASN A 368 34.07 -18.84 6.93
C ASN A 368 34.92 -19.56 7.98
N GLN A 369 35.96 -18.90 8.51
CA GLN A 369 36.76 -19.43 9.62
C GLN A 369 35.94 -19.62 10.90
N GLY A 370 35.07 -18.66 11.23
CA GLY A 370 34.15 -18.73 12.37
C GLY A 370 33.09 -19.82 12.20
N ALA A 371 32.53 -19.95 10.99
CA ALA A 371 31.50 -20.95 10.67
C ALA A 371 32.06 -22.37 10.41
N GLY A 372 33.37 -22.51 10.19
CA GLY A 372 33.99 -23.79 9.85
C GLY A 372 33.68 -24.24 8.42
N HIS A 373 33.43 -23.30 7.50
CA HIS A 373 33.16 -23.57 6.09
C HIS A 373 34.41 -23.33 5.26
N ALA A 374 34.71 -24.22 4.32
CA ALA A 374 35.84 -24.02 3.41
C ALA A 374 35.42 -23.15 2.22
N ASP A 375 36.23 -22.14 1.92
CA ASP A 375 36.15 -21.27 0.74
C ASP A 375 37.39 -21.42 -0.17
N LEU A 376 38.30 -22.34 0.19
CA LEU A 376 39.51 -22.65 -0.54
C LEU A 376 39.83 -24.15 -0.52
N HIS A 377 39.85 -24.76 -1.70
CA HIS A 377 40.37 -26.11 -1.95
C HIS A 377 41.80 -26.02 -2.44
N VAL A 378 42.74 -26.62 -1.69
CA VAL A 378 44.18 -26.52 -1.95
C VAL A 378 44.73 -27.89 -2.35
N SER A 379 45.41 -27.96 -3.49
CA SER A 379 46.23 -29.11 -3.90
C SER A 379 47.71 -28.84 -3.61
N LEU A 380 48.33 -29.73 -2.84
CA LEU A 380 49.68 -29.61 -2.32
C LEU A 380 50.59 -30.70 -2.93
N ALA A 381 51.85 -30.34 -3.21
CA ALA A 381 52.84 -31.31 -3.68
C ALA A 381 53.27 -32.27 -2.56
N VAL A 382 53.41 -31.75 -1.34
CA VAL A 382 53.76 -32.51 -0.13
C VAL A 382 52.48 -32.89 0.61
N ASP A 383 52.45 -34.09 1.20
CA ASP A 383 51.33 -34.54 2.02
C ASP A 383 51.31 -33.77 3.36
N PRO A 384 50.27 -32.97 3.64
CA PRO A 384 50.20 -32.16 4.86
C PRO A 384 49.78 -32.95 6.11
N THR A 385 49.35 -34.21 5.98
CA THR A 385 48.64 -34.95 7.05
C THR A 385 49.47 -35.19 8.30
N SER A 386 50.81 -35.22 8.20
CA SER A 386 51.70 -35.33 9.36
C SER A 386 51.94 -33.99 10.07
N ALA A 387 51.75 -32.86 9.38
CA ALA A 387 52.11 -31.53 9.85
C ALA A 387 50.90 -30.68 10.29
N LEU A 388 49.75 -30.86 9.65
CA LEU A 388 48.54 -30.05 9.87
C LEU A 388 47.39 -30.86 10.43
N LYS A 389 46.57 -30.21 11.25
CA LYS A 389 45.32 -30.76 11.79
C LYS A 389 44.16 -29.80 11.54
N PRO A 390 42.92 -30.29 11.42
CA PRO A 390 41.72 -29.46 11.45
C PRO A 390 41.74 -28.47 12.63
N GLY A 391 41.36 -27.23 12.36
CA GLY A 391 41.36 -26.10 13.30
C GLY A 391 42.68 -25.34 13.39
N ALA A 392 43.78 -25.84 12.82
CA ALA A 392 45.05 -25.12 12.80
C ALA A 392 44.96 -23.86 11.92
N THR A 393 45.65 -22.80 12.32
CA THR A 393 45.88 -21.62 11.47
C THR A 393 47.24 -21.76 10.80
N THR A 394 47.29 -21.53 9.50
CA THR A 394 48.52 -21.60 8.71
C THR A 394 48.46 -20.61 7.54
N GLU A 395 49.54 -20.52 6.78
CA GLU A 395 49.59 -19.73 5.56
C GLU A 395 49.81 -20.63 4.34
N VAL A 396 49.00 -20.43 3.31
CA VAL A 396 49.07 -21.18 2.05
C VAL A 396 49.44 -20.22 0.95
N THR A 397 50.44 -20.59 0.15
CA THR A 397 50.88 -19.84 -1.03
C THR A 397 50.75 -20.69 -2.28
N GLY A 398 50.02 -20.25 -3.31
CA GLY A 398 49.80 -21.02 -4.54
C GLY A 398 49.16 -20.23 -5.67
N VAL A 399 48.66 -20.93 -6.69
CA VAL A 399 48.00 -20.36 -7.86
C VAL A 399 46.52 -20.73 -7.85
N LEU A 400 45.64 -19.74 -7.84
CA LEU A 400 44.20 -19.92 -8.04
C LEU A 400 43.94 -20.30 -9.51
N THR A 401 43.33 -21.46 -9.72
CA THR A 401 43.11 -22.09 -11.04
C THR A 401 41.64 -22.18 -11.44
N GLY A 402 40.72 -22.05 -10.47
CA GLY A 402 39.29 -21.97 -10.72
C GLY A 402 38.53 -21.60 -9.46
N TYR A 403 37.20 -21.57 -9.58
CA TYR A 403 36.28 -21.40 -8.46
C TYR A 403 34.92 -22.04 -8.76
N THR A 404 34.19 -22.40 -7.71
CA THR A 404 32.78 -22.79 -7.75
C THR A 404 31.95 -21.69 -7.09
N PRO A 405 30.87 -21.16 -7.71
CA PRO A 405 30.09 -20.08 -7.10
C PRO A 405 29.21 -20.49 -5.92
N SER A 406 28.71 -21.73 -5.88
CA SER A 406 27.77 -22.19 -4.85
C SER A 406 27.88 -23.71 -4.57
N PRO A 407 28.20 -24.13 -3.34
CA PRO A 407 28.82 -23.31 -2.29
C PRO A 407 30.12 -22.69 -2.82
N PHE A 408 30.45 -21.48 -2.35
CA PHE A 408 31.62 -20.78 -2.86
C PHE A 408 32.91 -21.50 -2.44
N ALA A 409 33.80 -21.78 -3.40
CA ALA A 409 35.16 -22.22 -3.10
C ALA A 409 36.11 -21.94 -4.26
N PHE A 410 37.27 -21.37 -3.96
CA PHE A 410 38.40 -21.29 -4.89
C PHE A 410 39.13 -22.63 -4.98
N THR A 411 39.74 -22.90 -6.13
CA THR A 411 40.66 -24.03 -6.34
C THR A 411 42.07 -23.51 -6.49
N MET A 412 42.95 -23.84 -5.55
CA MET A 412 44.37 -23.49 -5.55
C MET A 412 45.23 -24.71 -5.89
N GLN A 413 46.17 -24.54 -6.80
CA GLN A 413 47.17 -25.55 -7.18
C GLN A 413 48.58 -25.01 -7.01
N GLN A 414 49.58 -25.89 -7.17
CA GLN A 414 51.00 -25.56 -6.97
C GLN A 414 51.25 -24.88 -5.62
N ALA A 415 50.45 -25.29 -4.62
CA ALA A 415 50.43 -24.66 -3.32
C ALA A 415 51.51 -25.25 -2.41
N GLN A 416 51.94 -24.43 -1.47
CA GLN A 416 52.83 -24.76 -0.37
C GLN A 416 52.26 -24.20 0.92
N VAL A 417 52.48 -24.88 2.03
CA VAL A 417 52.10 -24.40 3.36
C VAL A 417 53.34 -23.90 4.09
N GLU A 418 53.24 -22.76 4.78
CA GLU A 418 54.36 -22.22 5.55
C GLU A 418 54.72 -23.18 6.70
N GLY A 419 55.93 -23.74 6.64
CA GLY A 419 56.39 -24.87 7.46
C GLY A 419 57.03 -26.01 6.64
N ASP A 420 56.74 -26.09 5.33
CA ASP A 420 57.39 -27.01 4.38
C ASP A 420 58.77 -26.51 3.93
N GLY A 421 59.58 -26.00 4.86
CA GLY A 421 60.96 -25.60 4.63
C GLY A 421 61.79 -26.79 4.15
N GLY A 422 61.70 -27.09 2.86
CA GLY A 422 62.64 -27.92 2.16
C GLY A 422 64.02 -27.30 2.35
N ALA A 423 64.87 -28.04 3.05
CA ALA A 423 66.30 -27.79 3.08
C ALA A 423 66.78 -27.59 1.65
N ASN A 424 67.36 -26.41 1.39
CA ASN A 424 68.21 -26.20 0.23
C ASN A 424 69.60 -26.71 0.56
#